data_AF-I7KV51-F1
#
_entry.id   AF-I7KV51-F1
#
_cell.length_a   1.000
_cell.length_b   1.000
_cell.length_c   1.000
_cell.angle_alpha   90.00
_cell.angle_beta   90.00
_cell.angle_gamma   90.00
#
_symmetry.space_group_name_H-M   'P 1'
#
loop_
_entity.id
_entity.type
_entity.pdbx_description
1 polymer ?
#
loop_
_entity_poly.entity_id
_entity_poly.type
_entity_poly.pdbx_seq_one_letter_code
_entity_poly.pdbx_strand_id
1 'polypeptide(L)'
;MKLTKDDLDKVRHIEGFPIAKDEDIINLSDPPYYTACPNSFINDFIENFGKKYDENSDDYYVEPFTADVSEGKNDPIYNAHSYHTKVPYKAIMRYILHYTKPGDIVFDGFCGTGMTGVAAAMCENPDPEFKLQLEKEFKERGKKIEWGARRAILCDISPAATFIAYNYNTPVDPAEFEKEAKSILEEVEKECGWMYETIHINDNGEPILDIEGKPIKGRINYTVWSDVFICPSCGEEIVFWDVAVNKEDGQVLNEFKCHSCGAILKKK
;
A
#
# COMPACT_ATOMS: atom_id res chain seq x y z
N MET A 1 3.51 1.24 -25.52
CA MET A 1 3.18 2.26 -26.54
C MET A 1 3.73 3.59 -26.05
N LYS A 2 3.81 4.67 -26.85
CA LYS A 2 4.16 6.00 -26.31
C LYS A 2 3.04 6.97 -26.61
N LEU A 3 2.67 7.79 -25.62
CA LEU A 3 1.68 8.84 -25.77
C LEU A 3 2.35 9.99 -26.50
N THR A 4 1.73 10.46 -27.58
CA THR A 4 2.28 11.56 -28.39
C THR A 4 1.49 12.83 -28.20
N LYS A 5 2.05 13.96 -28.61
CA LYS A 5 1.34 15.25 -28.61
C LYS A 5 0.09 15.20 -29.49
N ASP A 6 0.16 14.51 -30.62
CA ASP A 6 -1.00 14.29 -31.51
C ASP A 6 -2.12 13.52 -30.80
N ASP A 7 -1.78 12.59 -29.90
CA ASP A 7 -2.77 11.88 -29.08
C ASP A 7 -3.43 12.80 -28.05
N LEU A 8 -2.66 13.69 -27.42
CA LEU A 8 -3.19 14.71 -26.51
C LEU A 8 -4.15 15.66 -27.22
N ASP A 9 -3.79 16.10 -28.43
CA ASP A 9 -4.60 17.06 -29.19
C ASP A 9 -5.97 16.49 -29.61
N LYS A 10 -6.10 15.16 -29.74
CA LYS A 10 -7.39 14.48 -29.97
C LYS A 10 -8.36 14.65 -28.81
N VAL A 11 -7.87 14.88 -27.59
CA VAL A 11 -8.69 14.90 -26.36
C VAL A 11 -8.61 16.22 -25.59
N ARG A 12 -7.75 17.16 -26.01
CA ARG A 12 -7.54 18.46 -25.36
C ARG A 12 -8.82 19.31 -25.23
N HIS A 13 -9.77 19.08 -26.11
CA HIS A 13 -11.06 19.76 -26.12
C HIS A 13 -12.06 19.21 -25.08
N ILE A 14 -11.76 18.08 -24.44
CA ILE A 14 -12.61 17.47 -23.43
C ILE A 14 -12.48 18.25 -22.12
N GLU A 15 -13.62 18.57 -21.49
CA GLU A 15 -13.65 19.24 -20.20
C GLU A 15 -12.88 18.42 -19.14
N GLY A 16 -12.10 19.11 -18.30
CA GLY A 16 -11.24 18.47 -17.31
C GLY A 16 -9.88 18.02 -17.85
N PHE A 17 -9.53 18.35 -19.10
CA PHE A 17 -8.15 18.15 -19.58
C PHE A 17 -7.15 18.91 -18.67
N PRO A 18 -6.05 18.28 -18.24
CA PRO A 18 -5.13 18.88 -17.28
C PRO A 18 -4.52 20.21 -17.75
N ILE A 19 -4.39 21.16 -16.82
CA ILE A 19 -3.62 22.39 -17.02
C ILE A 19 -2.16 22.12 -16.66
N ALA A 20 -1.43 21.48 -17.57
CA ALA A 20 -0.03 21.09 -17.39
C ALA A 20 0.72 21.15 -18.73
N LYS A 21 2.06 21.01 -18.69
CA LYS A 21 2.85 20.87 -19.92
C LYS A 21 2.60 19.50 -20.53
N ASP A 22 2.63 19.44 -21.86
CA ASP A 22 2.43 18.17 -22.59
C ASP A 22 3.46 17.11 -22.14
N GLU A 23 4.71 17.52 -21.90
CA GLU A 23 5.77 16.63 -21.43
C GLU A 23 5.47 16.01 -20.06
N ASP A 24 4.88 16.78 -19.14
CA ASP A 24 4.53 16.29 -17.80
C ASP A 24 3.36 15.30 -17.87
N ILE A 25 2.36 15.57 -18.71
CA ILE A 25 1.23 14.65 -18.96
C ILE A 25 1.74 13.33 -19.55
N ILE A 26 2.65 13.40 -20.53
CA ILE A 26 3.22 12.22 -21.18
C ILE A 26 4.06 11.41 -20.18
N ASN A 27 4.90 12.06 -19.38
CA ASN A 27 5.76 11.38 -18.40
C ASN A 27 4.97 10.70 -17.27
N LEU A 28 3.79 11.21 -16.93
CA LEU A 28 2.89 10.63 -15.92
C LEU A 28 1.93 9.59 -16.50
N SER A 29 1.97 9.30 -17.80
CA SER A 29 1.06 8.35 -18.45
C SER A 29 1.77 7.05 -18.80
N ASP A 30 1.03 5.93 -18.75
CA ASP A 30 1.47 4.62 -19.24
C ASP A 30 0.46 4.04 -20.25
N PRO A 31 0.54 4.48 -21.52
CA PRO A 31 -0.42 4.10 -22.54
C PRO A 31 -0.24 2.64 -23.02
N PRO A 32 -1.34 1.96 -23.38
CA PRO A 32 -2.67 2.54 -23.60
C PRO A 32 -3.59 2.52 -22.36
N TYR A 33 -3.16 1.92 -21.26
CA TYR A 33 -4.06 1.56 -20.15
C TYR A 33 -4.15 2.61 -19.05
N TYR A 34 -3.23 3.57 -19.01
CA TYR A 34 -3.26 4.67 -18.07
C TYR A 34 -2.80 5.98 -18.71
N THR A 35 -3.56 7.05 -18.50
CA THR A 35 -3.19 8.40 -18.93
C THR A 35 -3.51 9.40 -17.83
N ALA A 36 -2.65 10.39 -17.63
CA ALA A 36 -2.86 11.49 -16.70
C ALA A 36 -3.88 12.54 -17.20
N CYS A 37 -4.51 12.28 -18.34
CA CYS A 37 -5.54 13.07 -19.01
C CYS A 37 -6.66 12.14 -19.51
N PRO A 38 -7.76 12.65 -20.11
CA PRO A 38 -8.71 11.80 -20.81
C PRO A 38 -7.99 10.84 -21.78
N ASN A 39 -8.35 9.55 -21.72
CA ASN A 39 -7.61 8.51 -22.43
C ASN A 39 -8.03 8.44 -23.91
N SER A 40 -7.13 8.82 -24.82
CA SER A 40 -7.38 8.81 -26.28
C SER A 40 -7.58 7.41 -26.87
N PHE A 41 -7.20 6.35 -26.14
CA PHE A 41 -7.29 4.95 -26.59
C PHE A 41 -8.57 4.25 -26.13
N ILE A 42 -9.46 4.93 -25.42
CA ILE A 42 -10.68 4.31 -24.86
C ILE A 42 -11.62 3.78 -25.93
N ASN A 43 -11.72 4.45 -27.08
CA ASN A 43 -12.55 3.99 -28.19
C ASN A 43 -12.01 2.68 -28.77
N ASP A 44 -10.71 2.60 -29.04
CA ASP A 44 -10.07 1.37 -29.52
C ASP A 44 -10.26 0.23 -28.51
N PHE A 45 -10.18 0.52 -27.20
CA PHE A 45 -10.43 -0.46 -26.15
C PHE A 45 -11.86 -1.00 -26.19
N ILE A 46 -12.86 -0.12 -26.30
CA ILE A 46 -14.28 -0.49 -26.37
C ILE A 46 -14.58 -1.23 -27.67
N GLU A 47 -13.98 -0.85 -28.80
CA GLU A 47 -14.16 -1.56 -30.08
C GLU A 47 -13.58 -2.97 -30.04
N ASN A 48 -12.43 -3.15 -29.40
CA ASN A 48 -11.76 -4.46 -29.31
C ASN A 48 -12.41 -5.41 -28.30
N PHE A 49 -12.97 -4.87 -27.20
CA PHE A 49 -13.43 -5.70 -26.08
C PHE A 49 -14.91 -5.56 -25.75
N GLY A 50 -15.56 -4.50 -26.19
CA GLY A 50 -16.98 -4.26 -25.97
C GLY A 50 -17.86 -5.12 -26.87
N LYS A 51 -19.12 -5.22 -26.48
CA LYS A 51 -20.18 -5.81 -27.30
C LYS A 51 -21.08 -4.67 -27.77
N LYS A 52 -21.35 -4.61 -29.08
CA LYS A 52 -22.34 -3.65 -29.60
C LYS A 52 -23.71 -4.03 -29.07
N TYR A 53 -24.43 -3.04 -28.55
CA TYR A 53 -25.80 -3.22 -28.12
C TYR A 53 -26.73 -3.37 -29.33
N ASP A 54 -27.60 -4.38 -29.31
CA ASP A 54 -28.66 -4.59 -30.30
C ASP A 54 -29.95 -4.99 -29.56
N GLU A 55 -30.88 -4.04 -29.49
CA GLU A 55 -32.18 -4.16 -28.84
C GLU A 55 -32.98 -5.40 -29.29
N ASN A 56 -32.84 -5.83 -30.55
CA ASN A 56 -33.60 -6.97 -31.07
C ASN A 56 -33.07 -8.32 -30.58
N SER A 57 -31.81 -8.35 -30.15
CA SER A 57 -31.12 -9.56 -29.68
C SER A 57 -30.85 -9.54 -28.18
N ASP A 58 -31.28 -8.47 -27.49
CA ASP A 58 -31.02 -8.27 -26.07
C ASP A 58 -31.82 -9.27 -25.23
N ASP A 59 -31.09 -10.27 -24.71
CA ASP A 59 -31.61 -11.28 -23.78
C ASP A 59 -31.23 -10.98 -22.33
N TYR A 60 -30.69 -9.78 -22.06
CA TYR A 60 -30.21 -9.42 -20.74
C TYR A 60 -31.38 -9.21 -19.76
N TYR A 61 -31.66 -10.26 -18.98
CA TYR A 61 -32.62 -10.23 -17.89
C TYR A 61 -31.97 -10.72 -16.60
N VAL A 62 -31.66 -9.79 -15.70
CA VAL A 62 -31.05 -10.07 -14.39
C VAL A 62 -31.85 -9.38 -13.30
N GLU A 63 -32.36 -10.15 -12.34
CA GLU A 63 -33.09 -9.60 -11.20
C GLU A 63 -32.20 -8.70 -10.32
N PRO A 64 -32.75 -7.72 -9.59
CA PRO A 64 -31.99 -6.92 -8.66
C PRO A 64 -31.23 -7.75 -7.62
N PHE A 65 -30.02 -7.30 -7.26
CA PHE A 65 -29.25 -7.90 -6.18
C PHE A 65 -29.84 -7.48 -4.83
N THR A 66 -30.39 -8.43 -4.07
CA THR A 66 -31.16 -8.16 -2.83
C THR A 66 -30.50 -8.68 -1.55
N ALA A 67 -29.26 -9.16 -1.60
CA ALA A 67 -28.55 -9.65 -0.43
C ALA A 67 -27.73 -8.54 0.25
N ASP A 68 -27.65 -8.59 1.58
CA ASP A 68 -26.72 -7.76 2.34
C ASP A 68 -25.27 -8.21 2.08
N VAL A 69 -24.40 -7.26 1.75
CA VAL A 69 -22.98 -7.51 1.52
C VAL A 69 -22.18 -6.92 2.67
N SER A 70 -21.55 -7.78 3.46
CA SER A 70 -20.64 -7.38 4.53
C SER A 70 -19.31 -8.10 4.33
N GLU A 71 -18.23 -7.32 4.30
CA GLU A 71 -16.88 -7.82 4.10
C GLU A 71 -15.92 -7.13 5.07
N GLY A 72 -14.97 -7.91 5.59
CA GLY A 72 -13.93 -7.41 6.48
C GLY A 72 -12.92 -6.52 5.75
N LYS A 73 -12.24 -5.66 6.52
CA LYS A 73 -11.19 -4.75 6.02
C LYS A 73 -9.77 -5.28 6.26
N ASN A 74 -9.63 -6.58 6.49
CA ASN A 74 -8.37 -7.19 6.91
C ASN A 74 -7.58 -7.81 5.75
N ASP A 75 -8.13 -7.79 4.54
CA ASP A 75 -7.49 -8.37 3.36
C ASP A 75 -6.18 -7.62 3.02
N PRO A 76 -5.08 -8.33 2.69
CA PRO A 76 -3.80 -7.69 2.35
C PRO A 76 -3.91 -6.65 1.24
N ILE A 77 -4.72 -6.91 0.20
CA ILE A 77 -4.94 -5.96 -0.90
C ILE A 77 -5.65 -4.70 -0.37
N TYR A 78 -6.62 -4.87 0.52
CA TYR A 78 -7.32 -3.74 1.13
C TYR A 78 -6.36 -2.87 1.96
N ASN A 79 -5.42 -3.48 2.68
CA ASN A 79 -4.51 -2.79 3.59
C ASN A 79 -3.29 -2.13 2.92
N ALA A 80 -2.91 -2.54 1.69
CA ALA A 80 -1.67 -2.05 1.06
C ALA A 80 -1.61 -0.51 0.90
N HIS A 81 -2.73 0.14 0.57
CA HIS A 81 -2.85 1.60 0.49
C HIS A 81 -4.14 2.06 1.17
N SER A 82 -3.98 2.92 2.18
CA SER A 82 -5.08 3.59 2.85
C SER A 82 -5.66 4.68 1.95
N TYR A 83 -6.99 4.75 1.89
CA TYR A 83 -7.71 5.82 1.21
C TYR A 83 -9.09 5.97 1.85
N HIS A 84 -9.60 7.19 1.87
CA HIS A 84 -10.93 7.43 2.41
C HIS A 84 -11.98 6.65 1.61
N THR A 85 -13.00 6.15 2.31
CA THR A 85 -14.15 5.46 1.73
C THR A 85 -13.83 4.22 0.87
N LYS A 86 -12.63 3.62 1.01
CA LYS A 86 -12.24 2.41 0.28
C LYS A 86 -13.18 1.23 0.62
N VAL A 87 -13.69 0.56 -0.40
CA VAL A 87 -14.57 -0.62 -0.29
C VAL A 87 -13.78 -1.89 -0.60
N PRO A 88 -13.92 -2.98 0.18
CA PRO A 88 -13.27 -4.26 -0.15
C PRO A 88 -13.70 -4.80 -1.52
N TYR A 89 -12.74 -5.21 -2.36
CA TYR A 89 -13.03 -5.75 -3.69
C TYR A 89 -13.94 -6.98 -3.64
N LYS A 90 -13.84 -7.81 -2.59
CA LYS A 90 -14.71 -8.97 -2.33
C LYS A 90 -16.20 -8.60 -2.24
N ALA A 91 -16.52 -7.40 -1.73
CA ALA A 91 -17.89 -6.90 -1.72
C ALA A 91 -18.36 -6.57 -3.14
N ILE A 92 -17.50 -5.90 -3.92
CA ILE A 92 -17.77 -5.49 -5.31
C ILE A 92 -17.94 -6.71 -6.23
N MET A 93 -17.14 -7.77 -6.03
CA MET A 93 -17.20 -9.00 -6.82
C MET A 93 -18.60 -9.62 -6.86
N ARG A 94 -19.38 -9.54 -5.79
CA ARG A 94 -20.75 -10.08 -5.75
C ARG A 94 -21.66 -9.39 -6.77
N TYR A 95 -21.51 -8.07 -6.93
CA TYR A 95 -22.27 -7.31 -7.92
C TYR A 95 -21.78 -7.61 -9.33
N ILE A 96 -20.47 -7.65 -9.56
CA ILE A 96 -19.89 -7.97 -10.88
C ILE A 96 -20.33 -9.37 -11.32
N LEU A 97 -20.17 -10.40 -10.49
CA LEU A 97 -20.57 -11.78 -10.80
C LEU A 97 -22.08 -11.93 -11.00
N HIS A 98 -22.89 -11.05 -10.41
CA HIS A 98 -24.33 -11.06 -10.58
C HIS A 98 -24.78 -10.37 -11.87
N TYR A 99 -24.23 -9.22 -12.22
CA TYR A 99 -24.72 -8.40 -13.34
C TYR A 99 -23.92 -8.57 -14.64
N THR A 100 -22.82 -9.34 -14.64
CA THR A 100 -21.94 -9.42 -15.83
C THR A 100 -21.52 -10.85 -16.13
N LYS A 101 -21.13 -11.09 -17.38
CA LYS A 101 -20.50 -12.33 -17.87
C LYS A 101 -18.99 -12.12 -18.03
N PRO A 102 -18.17 -13.20 -18.06
CA PRO A 102 -16.75 -13.08 -18.35
C PRO A 102 -16.49 -12.30 -19.65
N GLY A 103 -15.49 -11.42 -19.62
CA GLY A 103 -15.11 -10.55 -20.73
C GLY A 103 -15.90 -9.25 -20.85
N ASP A 104 -17.02 -9.08 -20.14
CA ASP A 104 -17.77 -7.83 -20.16
C ASP A 104 -16.96 -6.66 -19.58
N ILE A 105 -17.30 -5.43 -20.00
CA ILE A 105 -16.69 -4.19 -19.53
C ILE A 105 -17.52 -3.64 -18.36
N VAL A 106 -16.84 -3.36 -17.25
CA VAL A 106 -17.36 -2.68 -16.07
C VAL A 106 -16.81 -1.25 -16.05
N PHE A 107 -17.70 -0.26 -16.04
CA PHE A 107 -17.31 1.14 -15.92
C PHE A 107 -17.49 1.62 -14.49
N ASP A 108 -16.45 2.26 -13.93
CA ASP A 108 -16.48 2.94 -12.65
C ASP A 108 -15.95 4.36 -12.82
N GLY A 109 -16.86 5.32 -12.87
CA GLY A 109 -16.56 6.75 -13.04
C GLY A 109 -16.10 7.47 -11.77
N PHE A 110 -16.09 6.78 -10.62
CA PHE A 110 -15.70 7.31 -9.31
C PHE A 110 -14.83 6.28 -8.57
N CYS A 111 -13.79 5.79 -9.26
CA CYS A 111 -13.16 4.54 -8.88
C CYS A 111 -12.37 4.62 -7.57
N GLY A 112 -11.99 5.81 -7.11
CA GLY A 112 -11.12 5.99 -5.96
C GLY A 112 -9.85 5.15 -6.14
N THR A 113 -9.62 4.20 -5.23
CA THR A 113 -8.47 3.30 -5.28
C THR A 113 -8.55 2.19 -6.34
N GLY A 114 -9.58 2.17 -7.19
CA GLY A 114 -9.70 1.21 -8.29
C GLY A 114 -10.04 -0.22 -7.86
N MET A 115 -10.72 -0.41 -6.72
CA MET A 115 -11.10 -1.75 -6.24
C MET A 115 -12.10 -2.46 -7.17
N THR A 116 -12.84 -1.72 -8.00
CA THR A 116 -13.68 -2.31 -9.05
C THR A 116 -12.86 -3.04 -10.10
N GLY A 117 -11.68 -2.52 -10.48
CA GLY A 117 -10.78 -3.23 -11.39
C GLY A 117 -10.20 -4.49 -10.76
N VAL A 118 -9.80 -4.41 -9.49
CA VAL A 118 -9.32 -5.57 -8.74
C VAL A 118 -10.41 -6.64 -8.67
N ALA A 119 -11.64 -6.24 -8.35
CA ALA A 119 -12.78 -7.15 -8.32
C ALA A 119 -13.04 -7.80 -9.69
N ALA A 120 -12.99 -7.01 -10.77
CA ALA A 120 -13.18 -7.49 -12.13
C ALA A 120 -12.13 -8.53 -12.55
N ALA A 121 -10.86 -8.31 -12.20
CA ALA A 121 -9.78 -9.26 -12.45
C ALA A 121 -9.90 -10.52 -11.57
N MET A 122 -10.19 -10.34 -10.27
CA MET A 122 -10.32 -11.43 -9.29
C MET A 122 -11.54 -12.33 -9.54
N CYS A 123 -12.46 -11.95 -10.43
CA CYS A 123 -13.49 -12.87 -10.93
C CYS A 123 -12.90 -14.05 -11.72
N GLU A 124 -11.65 -14.02 -12.18
CA GLU A 124 -11.01 -15.18 -12.81
C GLU A 124 -10.39 -16.13 -11.79
N ASN A 125 -9.62 -15.57 -10.85
CA ASN A 125 -8.78 -16.31 -9.92
C ASN A 125 -9.01 -15.84 -8.47
N PRO A 126 -10.21 -16.06 -7.90
CA PRO A 126 -10.46 -15.76 -6.50
C PRO A 126 -9.68 -16.70 -5.58
N ASP A 127 -9.47 -16.26 -4.34
CA ASP A 127 -9.03 -17.14 -3.26
C ASP A 127 -9.94 -18.39 -3.14
N PRO A 128 -9.40 -19.61 -2.96
CA PRO A 128 -10.21 -20.84 -2.94
C PRO A 128 -11.30 -20.89 -1.86
N GLU A 129 -11.05 -20.34 -0.67
CA GLU A 129 -12.04 -20.31 0.41
C GLU A 129 -13.17 -19.34 0.07
N PHE A 130 -12.80 -18.16 -0.42
CA PHE A 130 -13.76 -17.15 -0.88
C PHE A 130 -14.58 -17.64 -2.08
N LYS A 131 -13.95 -18.39 -3.01
CA LYS A 131 -14.63 -19.01 -4.15
C LYS A 131 -15.75 -19.95 -3.69
N LEU A 132 -15.43 -20.85 -2.76
CA LEU A 132 -16.38 -21.81 -2.21
C LEU A 132 -17.54 -21.11 -1.50
N GLN A 133 -17.24 -20.06 -0.75
CA GLN A 133 -18.24 -19.21 -0.10
C GLN A 133 -19.21 -18.61 -1.12
N LEU A 134 -18.69 -17.95 -2.16
CA LEU A 134 -19.53 -17.34 -3.20
C LEU A 134 -20.37 -18.36 -3.96
N GLU A 135 -19.80 -19.53 -4.31
CA GLU A 135 -20.55 -20.59 -4.98
C GLU A 135 -21.73 -21.08 -4.14
N LYS A 136 -21.55 -21.18 -2.82
CA LYS A 136 -22.64 -21.51 -1.89
C LYS A 136 -23.69 -20.41 -1.84
N GLU A 137 -23.28 -19.15 -1.63
CA GLU A 137 -24.17 -17.98 -1.58
C GLU A 137 -25.03 -17.85 -2.86
N PHE A 138 -24.42 -18.03 -4.04
CA PHE A 138 -25.14 -17.94 -5.32
C PHE A 138 -26.05 -19.15 -5.55
N LYS A 139 -25.61 -20.35 -5.17
CA LYS A 139 -26.42 -21.57 -5.28
C LYS A 139 -27.68 -21.49 -4.42
N GLU A 140 -27.59 -20.96 -3.20
CA GLU A 140 -28.74 -20.72 -2.32
C GLU A 140 -29.77 -19.76 -2.95
N ARG A 141 -29.33 -18.89 -3.86
CA ARG A 141 -30.15 -17.96 -4.64
C ARG A 141 -30.61 -18.53 -5.99
N GLY A 142 -30.35 -19.81 -6.26
CA GLY A 142 -30.71 -20.46 -7.52
C GLY A 142 -29.89 -19.98 -8.73
N LYS A 143 -28.73 -19.34 -8.51
CA LYS A 143 -27.85 -18.83 -9.58
C LYS A 143 -26.53 -19.58 -9.59
N LYS A 144 -26.01 -19.85 -10.79
CA LYS A 144 -24.66 -20.39 -10.97
C LYS A 144 -23.70 -19.25 -11.30
N ILE A 145 -22.52 -19.25 -10.71
CA ILE A 145 -21.47 -18.27 -11.02
C ILE A 145 -20.77 -18.66 -12.33
N GLU A 146 -20.60 -17.66 -13.19
CA GLU A 146 -19.71 -17.73 -14.36
C GLU A 146 -18.38 -17.03 -14.03
N TRP A 147 -17.39 -17.83 -13.65
CA TRP A 147 -16.04 -17.37 -13.35
C TRP A 147 -15.29 -16.95 -14.62
N GLY A 148 -14.44 -15.94 -14.49
CA GLY A 148 -13.62 -15.37 -15.57
C GLY A 148 -13.40 -13.87 -15.38
N ALA A 149 -12.33 -13.33 -15.94
CA ALA A 149 -12.02 -11.91 -15.79
C ALA A 149 -13.08 -11.05 -16.47
N ARG A 150 -13.39 -9.90 -15.87
CA ARG A 150 -14.07 -8.78 -16.52
C ARG A 150 -13.04 -7.69 -16.79
N ARG A 151 -13.36 -6.80 -17.72
CA ARG A 151 -12.52 -5.65 -18.05
C ARG A 151 -13.06 -4.44 -17.31
N ALA A 152 -12.19 -3.57 -16.83
CA ALA A 152 -12.61 -2.38 -16.10
C ALA A 152 -12.12 -1.12 -16.81
N ILE A 153 -13.00 -0.11 -16.87
CA ILE A 153 -12.65 1.27 -17.19
C ILE A 153 -12.83 2.04 -15.87
N LEU A 154 -11.72 2.54 -15.34
CA LEU A 154 -11.68 3.23 -14.06
C LEU A 154 -11.36 4.71 -14.29
N CYS A 155 -12.17 5.60 -13.74
CA CYS A 155 -11.97 7.04 -13.81
C CYS A 155 -12.12 7.66 -12.43
N ASP A 156 -11.25 8.61 -12.12
CA ASP A 156 -11.36 9.48 -10.96
C ASP A 156 -10.70 10.82 -11.30
N ILE A 157 -11.19 11.90 -10.67
CA ILE A 157 -10.63 13.24 -10.84
C ILE A 157 -9.40 13.47 -9.97
N SER A 158 -9.20 12.67 -8.93
CA SER A 158 -8.09 12.78 -7.99
C SER A 158 -6.83 12.08 -8.55
N PRO A 159 -5.73 12.81 -8.79
CA PRO A 159 -4.48 12.20 -9.24
C PRO A 159 -3.93 11.14 -8.28
N ALA A 160 -4.18 11.32 -6.97
CA ALA A 160 -3.79 10.34 -5.96
C ALA A 160 -4.62 9.06 -6.07
N ALA A 161 -5.93 9.18 -6.34
CA ALA A 161 -6.82 8.04 -6.55
C ALA A 161 -6.40 7.23 -7.78
N THR A 162 -6.21 7.91 -8.92
CA THR A 162 -5.85 7.26 -10.18
C THR A 162 -4.47 6.62 -10.10
N PHE A 163 -3.51 7.23 -9.41
CA PHE A 163 -2.20 6.63 -9.14
C PHE A 163 -2.32 5.36 -8.31
N ILE A 164 -3.10 5.36 -7.24
CA ILE A 164 -3.34 4.16 -6.42
C ILE A 164 -4.07 3.08 -7.24
N ALA A 165 -5.09 3.46 -8.00
CA ALA A 165 -5.86 2.55 -8.85
C ALA A 165 -4.97 1.89 -9.92
N TYR A 166 -4.10 2.66 -10.57
CA TYR A 166 -3.13 2.16 -11.54
C TYR A 166 -2.22 1.09 -10.90
N ASN A 167 -1.62 1.40 -9.74
CA ASN A 167 -0.70 0.46 -9.07
C ASN A 167 -1.42 -0.82 -8.58
N TYR A 168 -2.68 -0.73 -8.17
CA TYR A 168 -3.46 -1.92 -7.79
C TYR A 168 -3.82 -2.84 -8.95
N ASN A 169 -3.99 -2.27 -10.14
CA ASN A 169 -4.52 -2.97 -11.32
C ASN A 169 -3.45 -3.28 -12.37
N THR A 170 -2.21 -2.86 -12.13
CA THR A 170 -1.08 -3.13 -13.02
C THR A 170 -0.34 -4.37 -12.54
N PRO A 171 -0.13 -5.37 -13.42
CA PRO A 171 0.68 -6.53 -13.05
C PRO A 171 2.12 -6.10 -12.79
N VAL A 172 2.72 -6.66 -11.75
CA VAL A 172 4.13 -6.48 -11.39
C VAL A 172 4.81 -7.84 -11.51
N ASP A 173 6.02 -7.88 -12.07
CA ASP A 173 6.86 -9.07 -12.02
C ASP A 173 7.44 -9.21 -10.60
N PRO A 174 7.03 -10.23 -9.81
CA PRO A 174 7.49 -10.34 -8.43
C PRO A 174 9.00 -10.60 -8.32
N ALA A 175 9.60 -11.28 -9.31
CA ALA A 175 11.01 -11.61 -9.29
C ALA A 175 11.87 -10.38 -9.65
N GLU A 176 11.41 -9.57 -10.62
CA GLU A 176 12.05 -8.29 -10.93
C GLU A 176 11.95 -7.32 -9.75
N PHE A 177 10.77 -7.23 -9.13
CA PHE A 177 10.55 -6.41 -7.93
C PHE A 177 11.47 -6.83 -6.79
N GLU A 178 11.54 -8.13 -6.46
CA GLU A 178 12.40 -8.63 -5.38
C GLU A 178 13.88 -8.34 -5.66
N LYS A 179 14.31 -8.52 -6.91
CA LYS A 179 15.69 -8.23 -7.33
C LYS A 179 16.03 -6.76 -7.12
N GLU A 180 15.18 -5.85 -7.60
CA GLU A 180 15.41 -4.42 -7.49
C GLU A 180 15.36 -3.95 -6.03
N ALA A 181 14.39 -4.44 -5.26
CA ALA A 181 14.28 -4.14 -3.83
C ALA A 181 15.55 -4.56 -3.05
N LYS A 182 16.11 -5.74 -3.35
CA LYS A 182 17.38 -6.18 -2.74
C LYS A 182 18.55 -5.30 -3.15
N SER A 183 18.64 -4.91 -4.42
CA SER A 183 19.68 -3.99 -4.89
C SER A 183 19.66 -2.68 -4.12
N ILE A 184 18.48 -2.07 -3.97
CA ILE A 184 18.31 -0.82 -3.21
C ILE A 184 18.70 -1.01 -1.74
N LEU A 185 18.30 -2.12 -1.11
CA LEU A 185 18.68 -2.41 0.28
C LEU A 185 20.19 -2.59 0.44
N GLU A 186 20.86 -3.24 -0.51
CA GLU A 186 22.32 -3.39 -0.51
C GLU A 186 23.03 -2.04 -0.69
N GLU A 187 22.52 -1.17 -1.55
CA GLU A 187 23.04 0.18 -1.73
C GLU A 187 22.92 1.02 -0.46
N VAL A 188 21.74 1.00 0.18
CA VAL A 188 21.50 1.70 1.45
C VAL A 188 22.37 1.13 2.57
N GLU A 189 22.52 -0.19 2.66
CA GLU A 189 23.39 -0.82 3.65
C GLU A 189 24.86 -0.44 3.43
N LYS A 190 25.31 -0.34 2.17
CA LYS A 190 26.68 0.11 1.86
C LYS A 190 26.91 1.57 2.22
N GLU A 191 25.91 2.44 2.01
CA GLU A 191 26.01 3.87 2.31
C GLU A 191 25.89 4.17 3.81
N CYS A 192 24.93 3.53 4.48
CA CYS A 192 24.48 3.90 5.82
C CYS A 192 24.76 2.83 6.89
N GLY A 193 25.22 1.63 6.52
CA GLY A 193 25.42 0.51 7.45
C GLY A 193 26.36 0.83 8.61
N TRP A 194 27.37 1.67 8.36
CA TRP A 194 28.32 2.13 9.39
C TRP A 194 27.64 2.85 10.57
N MET A 195 26.47 3.45 10.38
CA MET A 195 25.72 4.12 11.46
C MET A 195 25.16 3.14 12.49
N TYR A 196 25.08 1.86 12.13
CA TYR A 196 24.53 0.79 12.96
C TYR A 196 25.64 -0.13 13.50
N GLU A 197 26.90 0.27 13.40
CA GLU A 197 28.05 -0.45 13.93
C GLU A 197 28.64 0.25 15.17
N THR A 198 29.16 -0.53 16.11
CA THR A 198 29.93 -0.03 17.26
C THR A 198 31.16 -0.87 17.50
N ILE A 199 32.23 -0.24 18.02
CA ILE A 199 33.47 -0.93 18.39
C ILE A 199 33.22 -1.73 19.67
N HIS A 200 33.56 -3.02 19.66
CA HIS A 200 33.54 -3.84 20.87
C HIS A 200 34.73 -3.47 21.76
N ILE A 201 34.43 -3.17 23.02
CA ILE A 201 35.41 -2.79 24.04
C ILE A 201 35.45 -3.85 25.15
N ASN A 202 36.61 -4.03 25.77
CA ASN A 202 36.77 -4.84 26.98
C ASN A 202 36.32 -4.06 28.24
N ASP A 203 36.38 -4.71 29.40
CA ASP A 203 36.01 -4.10 30.69
C ASP A 203 36.84 -2.85 31.07
N ASN A 204 38.02 -2.67 30.44
CA ASN A 204 38.89 -1.52 30.64
C ASN A 204 38.61 -0.38 29.62
N GLY A 205 37.63 -0.57 28.72
CA GLY A 205 37.30 0.40 27.67
C GLY A 205 38.20 0.35 26.44
N GLU A 206 39.05 -0.67 26.31
CA GLU A 206 39.97 -0.82 25.19
C GLU A 206 39.33 -1.64 24.05
N PRO A 207 39.56 -1.28 22.77
CA PRO A 207 39.03 -2.04 21.65
C PRO A 207 39.51 -3.50 21.65
N ILE A 208 38.57 -4.44 21.50
CA ILE A 208 38.91 -5.84 21.24
C ILE A 208 39.35 -5.96 19.79
N LEU A 209 40.52 -6.56 19.55
CA LEU A 209 41.10 -6.69 18.22
C LEU A 209 40.86 -8.09 17.64
N ASP A 210 40.69 -8.16 16.32
CA ASP A 210 40.68 -9.41 15.57
C ASP A 210 42.10 -9.97 15.36
N ILE A 211 42.21 -11.09 14.65
CA ILE A 211 43.49 -11.76 14.33
C ILE A 211 44.44 -10.91 13.48
N GLU A 212 43.93 -9.86 12.81
CA GLU A 212 44.72 -8.92 12.01
C GLU A 212 45.07 -7.63 12.78
N GLY A 213 44.65 -7.53 14.05
CA GLY A 213 44.88 -6.37 14.90
C GLY A 213 43.92 -5.20 14.65
N LYS A 214 42.78 -5.42 13.99
CA LYS A 214 41.75 -4.39 13.77
C LYS A 214 40.65 -4.46 14.84
N PRO A 215 40.07 -3.32 15.26
CA PRO A 215 38.95 -3.33 16.18
C PRO A 215 37.77 -4.14 15.66
N ILE A 216 37.29 -5.08 16.46
CA ILE A 216 36.07 -5.83 16.19
C ILE A 216 34.89 -4.88 16.29
N LYS A 217 34.08 -4.86 15.24
CA LYS A 217 32.80 -4.16 15.22
C LYS A 217 31.65 -5.14 15.43
N GLY A 218 30.62 -4.69 16.14
CA GLY A 218 29.34 -5.39 16.21
C GLY A 218 28.19 -4.50 15.74
N ARG A 219 27.07 -5.11 15.36
CA ARG A 219 25.83 -4.39 15.06
C ARG A 219 25.13 -3.96 16.33
N ILE A 220 24.67 -2.71 16.33
CA ILE A 220 23.83 -2.14 17.39
C ILE A 220 22.43 -2.74 17.24
N ASN A 221 22.02 -3.59 18.19
CA ASN A 221 20.65 -4.14 18.23
C ASN A 221 19.66 -3.13 18.79
N TYR A 222 20.07 -2.37 19.80
CA TYR A 222 19.29 -1.31 20.42
C TYR A 222 20.24 -0.33 21.12
N THR A 223 19.78 0.91 21.30
CA THR A 223 20.49 1.92 22.08
C THR A 223 19.58 2.39 23.20
N VAL A 224 20.11 2.40 24.42
CA VAL A 224 19.41 2.93 25.60
C VAL A 224 19.94 4.32 25.87
N TRP A 225 19.05 5.29 25.91
CA TRP A 225 19.35 6.69 26.19
C TRP A 225 18.76 7.05 27.54
N SER A 226 19.41 7.96 28.27
CA SER A 226 18.92 8.45 29.55
C SER A 226 18.74 9.96 29.51
N ASP A 227 17.66 10.42 30.12
CA ASP A 227 17.40 11.84 30.29
C ASP A 227 18.25 12.41 31.45
N VAL A 228 18.72 13.65 31.27
CA VAL A 228 19.31 14.44 32.35
C VAL A 228 18.26 15.44 32.82
N PHE A 229 17.89 15.33 34.10
CA PHE A 229 16.91 16.22 34.74
C PHE A 229 17.62 17.24 35.62
N ILE A 230 16.98 18.38 35.89
CA ILE A 230 17.44 19.34 36.91
C ILE A 230 16.65 19.09 38.20
N CYS A 231 17.36 18.94 39.33
CA CYS A 231 16.73 18.80 40.63
C CYS A 231 15.95 20.08 40.99
N PRO A 232 14.64 20.01 41.28
CA PRO A 232 13.88 21.20 41.66
C PRO A 232 14.27 21.75 43.04
N SER A 233 14.94 20.95 43.88
CA SER A 233 15.29 21.34 45.25
C SER A 233 16.66 22.01 45.35
N CYS A 234 17.66 21.54 44.59
CA CYS A 234 19.03 22.07 44.66
C CYS A 234 19.59 22.59 43.34
N GLY A 235 18.88 22.44 42.22
CA GLY A 235 19.32 22.90 40.90
C GLY A 235 20.39 22.03 40.23
N GLU A 236 20.84 20.95 40.87
CA GLU A 236 21.87 20.05 40.34
C GLU A 236 21.32 19.12 39.26
N GLU A 237 22.17 18.76 38.28
CA GLU A 237 21.83 17.78 37.25
C GLU A 237 21.71 16.37 37.83
N ILE A 238 20.74 15.62 37.33
CA ILE A 238 20.43 14.25 37.73
C ILE A 238 20.36 13.40 36.45
N VAL A 239 21.33 12.52 36.27
CA VAL A 239 21.28 11.48 35.24
C VAL A 239 20.29 10.41 35.67
N PHE A 240 19.19 10.25 34.96
CA PHE A 240 18.09 9.37 35.38
C PHE A 240 18.51 7.90 35.49
N TRP A 241 19.38 7.44 34.59
CA TRP A 241 19.93 6.09 34.59
C TRP A 241 20.60 5.76 35.92
N ASP A 242 21.37 6.70 36.47
CA ASP A 242 22.19 6.45 37.66
C ASP A 242 21.35 6.39 38.94
N VAL A 243 20.23 7.12 39.01
CA VAL A 243 19.43 7.24 40.24
C VAL A 243 18.16 6.41 40.24
N ALA A 244 17.63 6.06 39.06
CA ALA A 244 16.32 5.41 38.93
C ALA A 244 16.38 4.01 38.32
N VAL A 245 17.50 3.57 37.75
CA VAL A 245 17.60 2.21 37.19
C VAL A 245 18.27 1.28 38.20
N ASN A 246 17.52 0.29 38.66
CA ASN A 246 18.06 -0.83 39.41
C ASN A 246 18.62 -1.86 38.42
N LYS A 247 19.95 -1.97 38.37
CA LYS A 247 20.67 -2.85 37.43
C LYS A 247 20.59 -4.34 37.81
N GLU A 248 20.36 -4.66 39.09
CA GLU A 248 20.23 -6.05 39.55
C GLU A 248 18.86 -6.62 39.16
N ASP A 249 17.80 -5.85 39.38
CA ASP A 249 16.42 -6.28 39.10
C ASP A 249 15.94 -5.90 37.69
N GLY A 250 16.70 -5.09 36.96
CA GLY A 250 16.34 -4.61 35.62
C GLY A 250 15.12 -3.69 35.60
N GLN A 251 14.84 -2.98 36.71
CA GLN A 251 13.64 -2.18 36.89
C GLN A 251 13.94 -0.68 36.99
N VAL A 252 13.02 0.13 36.47
CA VAL A 252 13.03 1.59 36.66
C VAL A 252 12.17 1.93 37.89
N LEU A 253 12.76 2.59 38.87
CA LEU A 253 12.11 3.00 40.10
C LEU A 253 11.13 4.15 39.85
N ASN A 254 9.95 4.07 40.48
CA ASN A 254 8.95 5.13 40.44
C ASN A 254 9.38 6.39 41.23
N GLU A 255 10.21 6.21 42.26
CA GLU A 255 10.77 7.27 43.10
C GLU A 255 12.29 7.08 43.20
N PHE A 256 13.05 8.18 43.08
CA PHE A 256 14.51 8.17 43.14
C PHE A 256 15.02 9.36 43.96
N LYS A 257 16.24 9.26 44.48
CA LYS A 257 16.85 10.32 45.30
C LYS A 257 17.82 11.15 44.48
N CYS A 258 17.80 12.47 44.66
CA CYS A 258 18.87 13.33 44.16
C CYS A 258 20.19 12.98 44.86
N HIS A 259 21.26 12.78 44.09
CA HIS A 259 22.59 12.46 44.62
C HIS A 259 23.20 13.59 45.47
N SER A 260 22.82 14.85 45.20
CA SER A 260 23.37 16.03 45.85
C SER A 260 22.64 16.39 47.15
N CYS A 261 21.30 16.53 47.11
CA CYS A 261 20.52 16.98 48.28
C CYS A 261 19.67 15.90 48.95
N GLY A 262 19.57 14.69 48.38
CA GLY A 262 18.78 13.59 48.93
C GLY A 262 17.25 13.74 48.77
N ALA A 263 16.78 14.79 48.09
CA ALA A 263 15.36 14.96 47.81
C ALA A 263 14.79 13.76 47.04
N ILE A 264 13.61 13.28 47.44
CA ILE A 264 12.88 12.21 46.76
C ILE A 264 12.10 12.81 45.59
N LEU A 265 12.33 12.30 44.40
CA LEU A 265 11.81 12.78 43.12
C LEU A 265 11.04 11.68 42.41
N LYS A 266 10.13 12.08 41.52
CA LYS A 266 9.36 11.21 40.62
C LYS A 266 9.55 11.68 39.19
N LYS A 267 9.55 10.75 38.23
CA LYS A 267 9.51 11.10 36.80
C LYS A 267 8.15 11.77 36.53
N LYS A 268 8.17 13.05 36.14
CA LYS A 268 7.01 13.82 35.68
C LYS A 268 7.32 14.42 34.33
#